data_AF-X1DA98-F1
#
_entry.id   AF-X1DA98-F1
#
_cell.length_a   1.000
_cell.length_b   1.000
_cell.length_c   1.000
_cell.angle_alpha   90.00
_cell.angle_beta   90.00
_cell.angle_gamma   90.00
#
_symmetry.space_group_name_H-M   'P 1'
#
loop_
_entity.id
_entity.type
_entity.pdbx_description
1 polymer ?
#
loop_
_entity_poly.entity_id
_entity_poly.type
_entity_poly.pdbx_seq_one_letter_code
_entity_poly.pdbx_strand_id
1 'polypeptide(L)'
;MKDFHDVSACPPAALPKDPTDIEAMLTVLVEAERCAVRGYTHICNLTAGKDHRTYDLSQAILNEEIEHESWFSEFLGEGPSGHFLRRGETSPFVGKFLR
;
A
#
# COMPACT_ATOMS: atom_id res chain seq x y z
N MET A 1 -9.19 19.28 2.18
CA MET A 1 -9.03 17.91 1.62
C MET A 1 -8.57 17.94 0.17
N LYS A 2 -9.12 18.82 -0.69
CA LYS A 2 -8.64 19.02 -2.07
C LYS A 2 -7.12 19.24 -2.14
N ASP A 3 -6.59 20.21 -1.39
CA ASP A 3 -5.15 20.52 -1.41
C ASP A 3 -4.26 19.32 -1.02
N PHE A 4 -4.75 18.42 -0.16
CA PHE A 4 -4.04 17.20 0.22
C PHE A 4 -4.07 16.16 -0.91
N HIS A 5 -5.21 15.97 -1.56
CA HIS A 5 -5.33 15.08 -2.72
C HIS A 5 -4.48 15.57 -3.90
N ASP A 6 -4.44 16.88 -4.13
CA ASP A 6 -3.70 17.50 -5.23
C ASP A 6 -2.18 17.31 -5.09
N VAL A 7 -1.67 17.08 -3.87
CA VAL A 7 -0.25 16.78 -3.60
C VAL A 7 0.03 15.29 -3.36
N SER A 8 -1.01 14.45 -3.28
CA SER A 8 -0.86 13.02 -3.09
C SER A 8 -0.50 12.34 -4.42
N ALA A 9 0.23 11.23 -4.35
CA ALA A 9 0.62 10.48 -5.55
C ALA A 9 -0.57 9.79 -6.25
N CYS A 10 -1.69 9.65 -5.54
CA CYS A 10 -2.83 8.85 -5.98
C CYS A 10 -4.07 9.71 -6.18
N PRO A 11 -4.90 9.42 -7.20
CA PRO A 11 -6.15 10.11 -7.39
C PRO A 11 -7.10 9.85 -6.20
N PRO A 12 -8.05 10.76 -5.94
CA PRO A 12 -9.05 10.55 -4.90
C PRO A 12 -9.89 9.30 -5.22
N ALA A 13 -10.01 8.40 -4.25
CA ALA A 13 -10.84 7.22 -4.36
C ALA A 13 -12.33 7.61 -4.31
N ALA A 14 -13.12 7.05 -5.23
CA ALA A 14 -14.57 7.16 -5.22
C ALA A 14 -15.17 5.80 -4.83
N LEU A 15 -15.76 5.74 -3.64
CA LEU A 15 -16.42 4.52 -3.17
C LEU A 15 -17.67 4.20 -4.00
N PRO A 16 -18.04 2.92 -4.15
CA PRO A 16 -19.26 2.53 -4.84
C PRO A 16 -20.49 3.15 -4.17
N LYS A 17 -21.51 3.45 -4.98
CA LYS A 17 -22.79 4.02 -4.47
C LYS A 17 -23.53 3.03 -3.57
N ASP A 18 -23.46 1.76 -3.93
CA ASP A 18 -23.96 0.67 -3.12
C ASP A 18 -22.82 0.17 -2.22
N PRO A 19 -22.89 0.41 -0.89
CA PRO A 19 -21.85 -0.05 0.03
C PRO A 19 -21.84 -1.58 0.22
N THR A 20 -22.86 -2.29 -0.30
CA THR A 20 -22.95 -3.76 -0.25
C THR A 20 -22.33 -4.43 -1.47
N ASP A 21 -21.94 -3.66 -2.49
CA ASP A 21 -21.19 -4.15 -3.65
C ASP A 21 -19.72 -4.38 -3.24
N ILE A 22 -19.46 -5.58 -2.72
CA ILE A 22 -18.15 -5.96 -2.19
C ILE A 22 -17.10 -6.03 -3.30
N GLU A 23 -17.47 -6.48 -4.50
CA GLU A 23 -16.53 -6.58 -5.63
C GLU A 23 -16.09 -5.19 -6.10
N ALA A 24 -17.04 -4.25 -6.23
CA ALA A 24 -16.69 -2.86 -6.55
C ALA A 24 -15.87 -2.20 -5.43
N MET A 25 -16.18 -2.51 -4.16
CA MET A 25 -15.40 -2.01 -3.02
C MET A 25 -13.95 -2.52 -3.07
N LEU A 26 -13.75 -3.82 -3.23
CA LEU A 26 -12.43 -4.44 -3.33
C LEU A 26 -11.63 -3.91 -4.52
N THR A 27 -12.29 -3.67 -5.66
CA THR A 27 -11.67 -3.07 -6.85
C THR A 27 -11.13 -1.65 -6.56
N VAL A 28 -11.88 -0.84 -5.82
CA VAL A 28 -11.40 0.50 -5.41
C VAL A 28 -10.20 0.39 -4.47
N LEU A 29 -10.25 -0.54 -3.51
CA LEU A 29 -9.17 -0.73 -2.53
C LEU A 29 -7.90 -1.25 -3.18
N VAL A 30 -7.96 -2.28 -4.03
CA VAL A 30 -6.77 -2.82 -4.69
C VAL A 30 -6.09 -1.79 -5.59
N GLU A 31 -6.87 -0.94 -6.30
CA GLU A 31 -6.31 0.13 -7.13
C GLU A 31 -5.64 1.24 -6.30
N ALA A 32 -6.17 1.52 -5.11
CA ALA A 32 -5.53 2.44 -4.17
C ALA A 32 -4.17 1.89 -3.70
N GLU A 33 -4.11 0.62 -3.30
CA GLU A 33 -2.86 -0.02 -2.86
C GLU A 33 -1.84 -0.13 -3.99
N ARG A 34 -2.27 -0.52 -5.21
CA ARG A 34 -1.41 -0.51 -6.42
C ARG A 34 -0.79 0.85 -6.68
N CYS A 35 -1.56 1.92 -6.45
CA CYS A 35 -1.03 3.26 -6.58
C CYS A 35 0.00 3.59 -5.49
N ALA A 36 -0.27 3.22 -4.24
CA ALA A 36 0.66 3.39 -3.13
C ALA A 36 1.98 2.62 -3.36
N VAL A 37 1.90 1.36 -3.83
CA VAL A 37 3.06 0.53 -4.19
C VAL A 37 3.93 1.22 -5.23
N ARG A 38 3.34 1.79 -6.30
CA ARG A 38 4.09 2.58 -7.29
C ARG A 38 4.75 3.81 -6.67
N GLY A 39 4.03 4.53 -5.80
CA GLY A 39 4.52 5.72 -5.10
C GLY A 39 5.74 5.44 -4.21
N TYR A 40 5.64 4.45 -3.32
CA TYR A 40 6.76 4.10 -2.44
C TYR A 40 7.91 3.42 -3.18
N THR A 41 7.62 2.65 -4.23
CA THR A 41 8.68 2.15 -5.13
C THR A 41 9.47 3.29 -5.75
N HIS A 42 8.79 4.36 -6.20
CA HIS A 42 9.46 5.55 -6.72
C HIS A 42 10.35 6.22 -5.68
N ILE A 43 9.88 6.40 -4.44
CA ILE A 43 10.66 6.99 -3.35
C ILE A 43 11.89 6.11 -3.00
N CYS A 44 11.71 4.79 -2.94
CA CYS A 44 12.83 3.85 -2.75
C CYS A 44 13.88 4.02 -3.85
N ASN A 45 13.47 4.10 -5.12
CA ASN A 45 14.41 4.30 -6.24
C ASN A 45 15.13 5.65 -6.18
N LEU A 46 14.47 6.72 -5.71
CA LEU A 46 15.10 8.02 -5.53
C LEU A 46 16.19 8.01 -4.45
N THR A 47 15.96 7.26 -3.37
CA THR A 47 16.76 7.30 -2.13
C THR A 47 17.79 6.17 -2.03
N ALA A 48 17.65 5.10 -2.81
CA ALA A 48 18.56 3.97 -2.84
C ALA A 48 20.02 4.41 -3.06
N GLY A 49 20.89 4.03 -2.11
CA GLY A 49 22.32 4.38 -2.13
C GLY A 49 22.65 5.86 -1.89
N LYS A 50 21.65 6.70 -1.57
CA LYS A 50 21.82 8.15 -1.37
C LYS A 50 21.38 8.61 0.02
N ASP A 51 20.22 8.13 0.46
CA ASP A 51 19.67 8.42 1.78
C ASP A 51 19.12 7.13 2.39
N HIS A 52 19.97 6.47 3.17
CA HIS A 52 19.63 5.20 3.79
C HIS A 52 18.50 5.32 4.83
N ARG A 53 18.33 6.49 5.47
CA ARG A 53 17.29 6.67 6.49
C ARG A 53 15.92 6.75 5.84
N THR A 54 15.79 7.58 4.81
CA THR A 54 14.53 7.71 4.06
C THR A 54 14.22 6.44 3.27
N TYR A 55 15.25 5.82 2.66
CA TYR A 55 15.09 4.54 1.99
C TYR A 55 14.56 3.47 2.94
N ASP A 56 15.13 3.35 4.15
CA ASP A 56 14.72 2.33 5.12
C ASP A 56 13.27 2.51 5.59
N LEU A 57 12.84 3.75 5.80
CA LEU A 57 11.45 4.07 6.13
C LEU A 57 10.51 3.77 4.95
N SER A 58 10.84 4.26 3.75
CA SER A 58 10.04 4.06 2.55
C SER A 58 9.92 2.57 2.20
N GLN A 59 10.99 1.80 2.38
CA GLN A 59 10.99 0.36 2.13
C GLN A 59 10.08 -0.37 3.14
N ALA A 60 10.04 0.05 4.40
CA ALA A 60 9.14 -0.55 5.37
C ALA A 60 7.67 -0.29 5.03
N ILE A 61 7.33 0.93 4.61
CA ILE A 61 5.96 1.24 4.17
C ILE A 61 5.62 0.46 2.90
N LEU A 62 6.52 0.39 1.93
CA LEU A 62 6.33 -0.39 0.70
C LEU A 62 5.98 -1.86 0.98
N ASN A 63 6.59 -2.47 2.00
CA ASN A 63 6.22 -3.84 2.38
C ASN A 63 4.76 -3.93 2.87
N GLU A 64 4.26 -2.94 3.62
CA GLU A 64 2.86 -2.92 4.04
C GLU A 64 1.91 -2.75 2.86
N GLU A 65 2.19 -1.84 1.93
CA GLU A 65 1.29 -1.62 0.78
C GLU A 65 1.24 -2.85 -0.14
N ILE A 66 2.35 -3.57 -0.31
CA ILE A 66 2.37 -4.84 -1.06
C ILE A 66 1.51 -5.91 -0.36
N GLU A 67 1.52 -5.96 0.97
CA GLU A 67 0.67 -6.88 1.74
C GLU A 67 -0.81 -6.52 1.61
N HIS A 68 -1.16 -5.23 1.67
CA HIS A 68 -2.53 -4.78 1.48
C HIS A 68 -3.03 -5.05 0.06
N GLU A 69 -2.25 -4.71 -0.98
CA GLU A 69 -2.55 -5.06 -2.37
C GLU A 69 -2.80 -6.57 -2.48
N SER A 70 -1.90 -7.36 -1.91
CA SER A 70 -1.98 -8.81 -1.96
C SER A 70 -3.29 -9.34 -1.35
N TRP A 71 -3.78 -8.77 -0.23
CA TRP A 71 -5.01 -9.26 0.43
C TRP A 71 -6.21 -9.00 -0.48
N PHE A 72 -6.30 -7.80 -1.05
CA PHE A 72 -7.41 -7.45 -1.94
C PHE A 72 -7.36 -8.24 -3.25
N SER A 73 -6.17 -8.43 -3.83
CA SER A 73 -5.97 -9.27 -5.02
C SER A 73 -6.39 -10.73 -4.80
N GLU A 74 -6.14 -11.29 -3.62
CA GLU A 74 -6.62 -12.65 -3.29
C GLU A 74 -8.15 -12.71 -3.22
N PHE A 75 -8.81 -11.74 -2.59
CA PHE A 75 -10.28 -11.68 -2.56
C PHE A 75 -10.89 -11.53 -3.96
N LEU A 76 -10.18 -10.87 -4.88
CA LEU A 76 -10.58 -10.73 -6.28
C LEU A 76 -10.19 -11.92 -7.17
N GLY A 77 -9.43 -12.88 -6.64
CA GLY A 77 -9.02 -14.09 -7.38
C GLY A 77 -7.94 -13.85 -8.44
N GLU A 78 -7.11 -12.80 -8.31
CA GLU A 78 -6.10 -12.41 -9.31
C GLU A 78 -4.85 -13.31 -9.35
N GLY A 79 -4.76 -14.30 -8.45
CA GLY A 79 -3.68 -15.29 -8.41
C GLY A 79 -2.84 -15.22 -7.12
N PRO A 80 -1.74 -16.00 -7.05
CA PRO A 80 -0.88 -16.02 -5.87
C PRO A 80 -0.26 -14.64 -5.66
N SER A 81 -0.47 -14.09 -4.47
CA SER A 81 -0.02 -12.76 -4.10
C SER A 81 1.21 -12.83 -3.18
N GLY A 82 1.91 -11.71 -3.02
CA GLY A 82 3.23 -11.63 -2.38
C GLY A 82 3.20 -11.67 -0.85
N HIS A 83 2.23 -12.37 -0.24
CA HIS A 83 1.98 -12.29 1.19
C HIS A 83 3.14 -12.71 2.07
N PHE A 84 3.30 -12.00 3.18
CA PHE A 84 4.15 -12.45 4.28
C PHE A 84 3.32 -12.79 5.52
N LEU A 85 3.78 -13.82 6.24
CA LEU A 85 3.10 -14.25 7.46
C LEU A 85 3.33 -13.23 8.59
N ARG A 86 2.30 -12.49 8.98
CA ARG A 86 2.33 -11.65 10.19
C ARG A 86 2.37 -12.54 11.44
N ARG A 87 3.40 -12.35 12.28
CA ARG A 87 3.55 -13.01 13.58
C ARG A 87 3.65 -11.94 14.67
N GLY A 88 2.55 -11.69 15.38
CA GLY A 88 2.46 -10.70 16.44
C GLY A 88 1.53 -9.53 16.10
N GLU A 89 1.60 -8.46 16.91
CA GLU A 89 0.70 -7.30 16.80
C GLU A 89 1.03 -6.38 15.61
N THR A 90 2.30 -6.31 15.21
CA THR A 90 2.79 -5.43 14.14
C THR A 90 3.52 -6.22 13.07
N SER A 91 3.54 -5.71 11.84
CA SER A 91 4.36 -6.29 10.77
C SER A 91 5.86 -6.30 11.14
N PRO A 92 6.63 -7.33 10.69
CA PRO A 92 8.07 -7.40 10.91
C PRO A 92 8.84 -6.22 10.29
N PHE A 93 8.28 -5.53 9.29
CA PHE A 93 8.95 -4.44 8.59
C PHE A 93 8.84 -3.10 9.31
N VAL A 94 7.73 -2.88 10.04
CA VAL A 94 7.44 -1.61 10.71
C VAL A 94 7.82 -1.58 12.20
N GLY A 95 8.06 -2.75 12.82
CA GLY A 95 8.25 -2.86 14.27
C GLY A 95 9.37 -1.97 14.84
N LYS A 96 10.42 -1.68 14.06
CA LYS A 96 11.52 -0.80 14.46
C LYS A 96 11.19 0.70 14.50
N PHE A 97 10.05 1.12 13.95
CA PHE A 97 9.62 2.52 13.94
C PHE A 97 8.54 2.82 14.97
N LEU A 98 7.92 1.78 15.54
CA LEU A 98 6.79 1.88 16.46
C LEU A 98 7.19 1.61 17.92
N ARG A 99 8.46 1.30 18.18
CA ARG A 99 9.01 0.91 19.49
C ARG A 99 10.31 1.63 19.79
#